data_AF-A0A250KF04-F1
#
_entry.id   AF-A0A250KF04-F1
#
_cell.length_a   1.000
_cell.length_b   1.000
_cell.length_c   1.000
_cell.angle_alpha   90.00
_cell.angle_beta   90.00
_cell.angle_gamma   90.00
#
_symmetry.space_group_name_H-M   'P 1'
#
loop_
_entity.id
_entity.type
_entity.pdbx_description
1 polymer ?
#
loop_
_entity_poly.entity_id
_entity_poly.type
_entity_poly.pdbx_seq_one_letter_code
_entity_poly.pdbx_strand_id
1 'polypeptide(L)'
;MKRIILTLCMTMIACITAFAQKALFDKYSETDGVSTVYISRNMMRMMGNVKAGNKDISKIASRLDYLQILSCERPSLIPSIKKSAQSIFNQQKYSIVMQVNEGSEHTTIYERHYPNGKNEFALLAIERNEITIINLLGNISLQDIQGIAGGK
;
A
#
# COMPACT_ATOMS: atom_id res chain seq x y z
N MET A 1 -25.16 18.89 31.66
CA MET A 1 -24.69 17.49 31.59
C MET A 1 -24.76 16.88 30.19
N LYS A 2 -25.91 16.89 29.49
CA LYS A 2 -26.04 16.34 28.12
C LYS A 2 -25.06 16.95 27.09
N ARG A 3 -24.79 18.26 27.16
CA ARG A 3 -23.84 18.96 26.27
C ARG A 3 -22.37 18.58 26.53
N ILE A 4 -21.99 18.39 27.80
CA ILE A 4 -20.61 18.00 28.18
C ILE A 4 -20.32 16.56 27.74
N ILE A 5 -21.29 15.66 27.91
CA ILE A 5 -21.19 14.26 27.44
C ILE A 5 -21.04 14.23 25.91
N LEU A 6 -21.80 15.07 25.19
CA LEU A 6 -21.73 15.14 23.72
C LEU A 6 -20.34 15.62 23.24
N THR A 7 -19.77 16.63 23.89
CA THR A 7 -18.43 17.15 23.54
C THR A 7 -17.32 16.15 23.87
N LEU A 8 -17.46 15.40 24.96
CA LEU A 8 -16.51 14.35 25.35
C LEU A 8 -16.53 13.15 24.38
N CYS A 9 -17.71 12.76 23.89
CA CYS A 9 -17.83 11.72 22.86
C CYS A 9 -17.23 12.17 21.52
N MET A 10 -17.42 13.42 21.10
CA MET A 10 -16.83 13.95 19.86
C MET A 10 -15.31 14.01 19.89
N THR A 11 -14.74 14.41 21.03
CA THR A 11 -13.27 14.47 21.21
C THR A 11 -12.66 13.08 21.26
N MET A 12 -13.33 12.10 21.88
CA MET A 12 -12.88 10.71 21.87
C MET A 12 -12.87 10.12 20.45
N ILE A 13 -13.89 10.40 19.63
CA ILE A 13 -13.95 9.99 18.21
C ILE A 13 -12.83 10.64 17.36
N ALA A 14 -12.47 11.89 17.66
CA ALA A 14 -11.37 12.57 16.97
C ALA A 14 -10.00 11.92 17.29
N CYS A 15 -9.78 11.45 18.52
CA CYS A 15 -8.52 10.81 18.90
C CYS A 15 -8.31 9.43 18.24
N ILE A 16 -9.38 8.64 18.03
CA ILE A 16 -9.27 7.30 17.40
C ILE A 16 -8.96 7.38 15.89
N THR A 17 -9.31 8.47 15.23
CA THR A 17 -9.07 8.62 13.78
C THR A 17 -7.63 9.02 13.44
N ALA A 18 -6.88 9.57 14.41
CA ALA A 18 -5.49 10.00 14.21
C ALA A 18 -4.48 8.84 14.11
N PHE A 19 -4.78 7.67 14.70
CA PHE A 19 -3.84 6.54 14.76
C PHE A 19 -3.88 5.59 13.55
N ALA A 20 -4.77 5.81 12.58
CA ALA A 20 -4.97 4.88 11.46
C ALA A 20 -4.00 5.07 10.27
N GLN A 21 -3.09 6.04 10.32
CA GLN A 21 -2.40 6.54 9.13
C GLN A 21 -1.26 5.65 8.57
N LYS A 22 -0.94 4.50 9.21
CA LYS A 22 0.08 3.57 8.68
C LYS A 22 -0.22 2.09 8.99
N ALA A 23 -1.51 1.77 9.02
CA ALA A 23 -2.03 0.57 9.68
C ALA A 23 -1.68 -0.78 9.05
N LEU A 24 -1.38 -0.89 7.74
CA LEU A 24 -1.18 -2.20 7.11
C LEU A 24 0.21 -2.76 7.38
N PHE A 25 1.25 -2.02 6.99
CA PHE A 25 2.64 -2.48 7.09
C PHE A 25 3.08 -2.57 8.55
N ASP A 26 2.71 -1.59 9.38
CA ASP A 26 3.05 -1.58 10.80
C ASP A 26 2.33 -2.72 11.56
N LYS A 27 1.13 -3.15 11.11
CA LYS A 27 0.42 -4.30 11.71
C LYS A 27 1.14 -5.63 11.51
N TYR A 28 1.87 -5.78 10.41
CA TYR A 28 2.52 -7.04 10.04
C TYR A 28 4.05 -7.00 10.13
N SER A 29 4.67 -5.87 10.49
CA SER A 29 6.13 -5.72 10.52
C SER A 29 6.85 -6.65 11.49
N GLU A 30 6.15 -7.11 12.53
CA GLU A 30 6.67 -8.05 13.55
C GLU A 30 6.07 -9.46 13.41
N THR A 31 5.33 -9.73 12.31
CA THR A 31 4.74 -11.05 12.08
C THR A 31 5.75 -11.98 11.43
N ASP A 32 6.06 -13.09 12.10
CA ASP A 32 6.93 -14.13 11.54
C ASP A 32 6.39 -14.64 10.18
N GLY A 33 7.28 -14.77 9.20
CA GLY A 33 6.95 -15.12 7.82
C GLY A 33 6.37 -13.98 6.99
N VAL A 34 6.37 -12.74 7.49
CA VAL A 34 6.06 -11.53 6.72
C VAL A 34 7.32 -10.67 6.62
N SER A 35 7.69 -10.29 5.41
CA SER A 35 8.73 -9.30 5.16
C SER A 35 8.08 -7.95 4.91
N THR A 36 8.61 -6.89 5.54
CA THR A 36 8.21 -5.51 5.25
C THR A 36 9.45 -4.66 4.96
N VAL A 37 9.39 -3.87 3.89
CA VAL A 37 10.46 -2.97 3.46
C VAL A 37 9.89 -1.57 3.33
N TYR A 38 10.61 -0.57 3.84
CA TYR A 38 10.33 0.85 3.65
C TYR A 38 11.55 1.51 3.01
N ILE A 39 11.35 2.20 1.89
CA ILE A 39 12.39 2.96 1.19
C ILE A 39 11.94 4.41 1.12
N SER A 40 12.71 5.29 1.76
CA SER A 40 12.46 6.73 1.73
C SER A 40 12.91 7.34 0.40
N ARG A 41 12.37 8.51 0.06
CA ARG A 41 12.84 9.32 -1.07
C ARG A 41 14.37 9.46 -1.10
N ASN A 42 15.00 9.75 0.04
CA ASN A 42 16.43 9.97 0.09
C ASN A 42 17.20 8.70 -0.29
N MET A 43 16.76 7.55 0.23
CA MET A 43 17.37 6.27 -0.12
C MET A 43 17.18 5.94 -1.60
N MET A 44 15.97 6.12 -2.15
CA MET A 44 15.72 5.90 -3.58
C MET A 44 16.59 6.78 -4.49
N ARG A 45 16.94 8.00 -4.07
CA ARG A 45 17.82 8.90 -4.84
C ARG A 45 19.30 8.50 -4.74
N MET A 46 19.70 7.79 -3.69
CA MET A 46 21.05 7.26 -3.54
C MET A 46 21.24 5.95 -4.31
N MET A 47 20.15 5.20 -4.49
CA MET A 47 20.14 3.96 -5.24
C MET A 47 20.14 4.25 -6.75
N GLY A 48 21.17 3.78 -7.47
CA GLY A 48 21.21 3.88 -8.94
C GLY A 48 20.18 2.99 -9.65
N ASN A 49 19.69 1.95 -8.97
CA ASN A 49 18.60 1.08 -9.41
C ASN A 49 17.67 0.82 -8.21
N VAL A 50 16.37 1.05 -8.38
CA VAL A 50 15.35 0.81 -7.35
C VAL A 50 14.41 -0.29 -7.82
N LYS A 51 14.23 -1.30 -6.97
CA LYS A 51 13.30 -2.41 -7.21
C LYS A 51 12.17 -2.43 -6.18
N ALA A 52 10.97 -2.80 -6.62
CA ALA A 52 9.84 -3.12 -5.77
C ALA A 52 9.48 -4.60 -5.98
N GLY A 53 9.92 -5.46 -5.06
CA GLY A 53 9.90 -6.91 -5.27
C GLY A 53 10.80 -7.29 -6.45
N ASN A 54 10.24 -7.95 -7.45
CA ASN A 54 10.94 -8.32 -8.69
C ASN A 54 10.86 -7.24 -9.80
N LYS A 55 10.18 -6.11 -9.57
CA LYS A 55 9.95 -5.07 -10.59
C LYS A 55 10.97 -3.93 -10.50
N ASP A 56 11.53 -3.50 -11.63
CA ASP A 56 12.37 -2.30 -11.73
C ASP A 56 11.49 -1.04 -11.78
N ILE A 57 11.70 -0.14 -10.82
CA ILE A 57 10.96 1.12 -10.70
C ILE A 57 11.88 2.34 -10.82
N SER A 58 13.12 2.15 -11.28
CA SER A 58 14.16 3.19 -11.32
C SER A 58 13.72 4.43 -12.11
N LYS A 59 12.91 4.25 -13.17
CA LYS A 59 12.37 5.34 -13.99
C LYS A 59 11.48 6.32 -13.21
N ILE A 60 10.83 5.86 -12.15
CA ILE A 60 9.89 6.66 -11.36
C ILE A 60 10.45 7.01 -9.98
N ALA A 61 11.53 6.37 -9.54
CA ALA A 61 12.10 6.48 -8.21
C ALA A 61 12.37 7.93 -7.75
N SER A 62 12.85 8.79 -8.66
CA SER A 62 13.13 10.21 -8.36
C SER A 62 11.87 11.03 -8.05
N ARG A 63 10.69 10.54 -8.45
CA ARG A 63 9.39 11.19 -8.28
C ARG A 63 8.58 10.62 -7.11
N LEU A 64 9.13 9.61 -6.43
CA LEU A 64 8.51 8.98 -5.27
C LEU A 64 8.88 9.70 -3.97
N ASP A 65 7.93 9.73 -3.04
CA ASP A 65 8.08 10.15 -1.66
C ASP A 65 8.51 8.97 -0.79
N TYR A 66 7.88 7.81 -1.03
CA TYR A 66 8.25 6.54 -0.43
C TYR A 66 7.84 5.36 -1.30
N LEU A 67 8.46 4.23 -1.01
CA LEU A 67 8.05 2.90 -1.44
C LEU A 67 7.93 2.01 -0.20
N GLN A 68 6.85 1.24 -0.11
CA GLN A 68 6.68 0.17 0.88
C GLN A 68 6.38 -1.15 0.18
N ILE A 69 6.97 -2.23 0.69
CA ILE A 69 6.74 -3.59 0.19
C ILE A 69 6.40 -4.47 1.37
N LEU A 70 5.37 -5.29 1.22
CA LEU A 70 5.02 -6.37 2.14
C LEU A 70 4.96 -7.63 1.30
N SER A 71 5.70 -8.65 1.67
CA SER A 71 5.61 -9.97 1.06
C SER A 71 5.43 -11.04 2.12
N CYS A 72 4.65 -12.07 1.79
CA CYS A 72 4.44 -13.22 2.67
C CYS A 72 4.23 -14.48 1.84
N GLU A 73 5.10 -15.47 2.06
CA GLU A 73 5.08 -16.79 1.42
C GLU A 73 4.44 -17.86 2.32
N ARG A 74 3.67 -17.45 3.33
CA ARG A 74 3.00 -18.34 4.28
C ARG A 74 1.50 -18.43 3.94
N PRO A 75 1.03 -19.53 3.31
CA PRO A 75 -0.35 -19.64 2.83
C PRO A 75 -1.42 -19.39 3.91
N SER A 76 -1.15 -19.75 5.17
CA SER A 76 -2.08 -19.53 6.28
C SER A 76 -2.30 -18.05 6.64
N LEU A 77 -1.37 -17.15 6.30
CA LEU A 77 -1.47 -15.71 6.57
C LEU A 77 -2.08 -14.91 5.42
N ILE A 78 -2.02 -15.43 4.19
CA ILE A 78 -2.49 -14.75 2.98
C ILE A 78 -3.93 -14.22 3.11
N PRO A 79 -4.93 -15.02 3.57
CA PRO A 79 -6.31 -14.53 3.69
C PRO A 79 -6.46 -13.36 4.68
N SER A 80 -5.70 -13.40 5.78
CA SER A 80 -5.68 -12.35 6.81
C SER A 80 -5.08 -11.05 6.29
N ILE A 81 -3.94 -11.14 5.60
CA ILE A 81 -3.24 -10.00 5.00
C ILE A 81 -4.12 -9.37 3.92
N LYS A 82 -4.67 -10.19 3.01
CA LYS A 82 -5.60 -9.74 1.96
C LYS A 82 -6.77 -8.96 2.54
N LYS A 83 -7.46 -9.54 3.54
CA LYS A 83 -8.63 -8.91 4.17
C LYS A 83 -8.26 -7.59 4.85
N SER A 84 -7.13 -7.55 5.54
CA SER A 84 -6.65 -6.32 6.20
C SER A 84 -6.32 -5.23 5.17
N ALA A 85 -5.61 -5.58 4.09
CA ALA A 85 -5.28 -4.67 3.01
C ALA A 85 -6.55 -4.07 2.37
N GLN A 86 -7.50 -4.92 1.98
CA GLN A 86 -8.76 -4.48 1.38
C GLN A 86 -9.58 -3.58 2.32
N SER A 87 -9.62 -3.90 3.62
CA SER A 87 -10.27 -3.06 4.63
C SER A 87 -9.63 -1.68 4.71
N ILE A 88 -8.30 -1.61 4.73
CA ILE A 88 -7.55 -0.36 4.84
C ILE A 88 -7.71 0.48 3.57
N PHE A 89 -7.60 -0.14 2.39
CA PHE A 89 -7.79 0.55 1.11
C PHE A 89 -9.20 1.14 0.99
N ASN A 90 -10.22 0.41 1.43
CA ASN A 90 -11.59 0.92 1.47
C ASN A 90 -11.75 2.10 2.46
N GLN A 91 -11.23 1.95 3.69
CA GLN A 91 -11.27 3.02 4.70
C GLN A 91 -10.55 4.29 4.24
N GLN A 92 -9.44 4.14 3.51
CA GLN A 92 -8.65 5.25 2.98
C GLN A 92 -9.16 5.77 1.63
N LYS A 93 -10.30 5.27 1.14
CA LYS A 93 -10.96 5.70 -0.10
C LYS A 93 -10.10 5.52 -1.35
N TYR A 94 -9.40 4.40 -1.44
CA TYR A 94 -8.79 4.00 -2.69
C TYR A 94 -9.84 3.51 -3.68
N SER A 95 -9.61 3.81 -4.96
CA SER A 95 -10.38 3.28 -6.09
C SER A 95 -9.61 2.17 -6.78
N ILE A 96 -10.29 1.12 -7.24
CA ILE A 96 -9.68 0.12 -8.13
C ILE A 96 -9.54 0.74 -9.51
N VAL A 97 -8.33 0.75 -10.07
CA VAL A 97 -8.03 1.34 -11.38
C VAL A 97 -7.55 0.30 -12.39
N MET A 98 -7.10 -0.87 -11.92
CA MET A 98 -6.77 -2.01 -12.77
C MET A 98 -6.98 -3.30 -12.00
N GLN A 99 -7.48 -4.33 -12.67
CA GLN A 99 -7.52 -5.68 -12.13
C GLN A 99 -7.20 -6.68 -13.24
N VAL A 100 -6.28 -7.59 -12.95
CA VAL A 100 -5.84 -8.67 -13.84
C VAL A 100 -6.00 -9.97 -13.07
N ASN A 101 -6.70 -10.93 -13.67
CA ASN A 101 -6.94 -12.25 -13.10
C ASN A 101 -6.51 -13.29 -14.14
N GLU A 102 -5.44 -14.03 -13.87
CA GLU A 102 -4.88 -15.05 -14.76
C GLU A 102 -4.66 -16.35 -13.98
N GLY A 103 -5.55 -17.32 -14.16
CA GLY A 103 -5.48 -18.59 -13.43
C GLY A 103 -5.56 -18.39 -11.91
N SER A 104 -4.47 -18.71 -11.20
CA SER A 104 -4.33 -18.50 -9.75
C SER A 104 -3.64 -17.18 -9.37
N GLU A 105 -3.28 -16.36 -10.34
CA GLU A 105 -2.62 -15.08 -10.14
C GLU A 105 -3.64 -13.94 -10.25
N HIS A 106 -3.72 -13.13 -9.20
CA HIS A 106 -4.65 -12.01 -9.10
C HIS A 106 -3.89 -10.75 -8.73
N THR A 107 -3.87 -9.78 -9.63
CA THR A 107 -3.28 -8.46 -9.37
C THR A 107 -4.36 -7.40 -9.39
N THR A 108 -4.46 -6.60 -8.33
CA THR A 108 -5.34 -5.43 -8.25
C THR A 108 -4.51 -4.18 -7.97
N ILE A 109 -4.71 -3.15 -8.78
CA ILE A 109 -4.10 -1.83 -8.56
C ILE A 109 -5.17 -0.90 -8.02
N TYR A 110 -4.86 -0.33 -6.86
CA TYR A 110 -5.64 0.67 -6.19
C TYR A 110 -4.95 2.04 -6.35
N GLU A 111 -5.74 3.11 -6.49
CA GLU A 111 -5.26 4.49 -6.57
C GLU A 111 -5.98 5.36 -5.54
N ARG A 112 -5.24 6.31 -4.95
CA ARG A 112 -5.76 7.38 -4.11
C ARG A 112 -5.11 8.71 -4.49
N HIS A 113 -5.93 9.69 -4.82
CA HIS A 113 -5.48 11.04 -5.12
C HIS A 113 -5.37 11.91 -3.86
N TYR A 114 -4.30 12.71 -3.78
CA TYR A 114 -4.11 13.71 -2.73
C TYR A 114 -4.33 15.13 -3.27
N PRO A 115 -4.87 16.07 -2.45
CA PRO A 115 -5.12 17.45 -2.87
C PRO A 115 -3.88 18.22 -3.35
N ASN A 116 -2.68 17.78 -2.96
CA ASN A 116 -1.41 18.37 -3.40
C ASN A 116 -0.93 17.85 -4.77
N GLY A 117 -1.78 17.13 -5.50
CA GLY A 117 -1.49 16.59 -6.84
C GLY A 117 -0.67 15.30 -6.83
N LYS A 118 -0.36 14.73 -5.66
CA LYS A 118 0.31 13.42 -5.55
C LYS A 118 -0.70 12.29 -5.62
N ASN A 119 -0.24 11.14 -6.09
CA ASN A 119 -1.02 9.92 -6.14
C ASN A 119 -0.33 8.83 -5.32
N GLU A 120 -1.14 8.06 -4.61
CA GLU A 120 -0.73 6.85 -3.92
C GLU A 120 -1.31 5.65 -4.65
N PHE A 121 -0.44 4.70 -5.01
CA PHE A 121 -0.82 3.45 -5.64
C PHE A 121 -0.50 2.29 -4.72
N ALA A 122 -1.44 1.36 -4.59
CA ALA A 122 -1.21 0.08 -3.92
C ALA A 122 -1.45 -1.06 -4.92
N LEU A 123 -0.42 -1.84 -5.19
CA LEU A 123 -0.47 -3.02 -6.05
C LEU A 123 -0.57 -4.24 -5.13
N LEU A 124 -1.70 -4.94 -5.18
CA LEU A 124 -1.96 -6.16 -4.44
C LEU A 124 -1.86 -7.34 -5.42
N ALA A 125 -0.77 -8.09 -5.35
CA ALA A 125 -0.55 -9.31 -6.10
C ALA A 125 -0.74 -10.52 -5.18
N ILE A 126 -1.56 -11.48 -5.62
CA ILE A 126 -1.84 -12.72 -4.91
C ILE A 126 -1.59 -13.86 -5.88
N GLU A 127 -0.67 -14.73 -5.51
CA GLU A 127 -0.38 -15.98 -6.19
C GLU A 127 -0.79 -17.16 -5.29
N ARG A 128 -0.55 -18.40 -5.73
CA ARG A 128 -1.02 -19.59 -5.00
C ARG A 128 -0.53 -19.62 -3.54
N ASN A 129 0.73 -19.28 -3.30
CA ASN A 129 1.38 -19.39 -1.99
C ASN A 129 2.06 -18.09 -1.55
N GLU A 130 1.83 -16.99 -2.28
CA GLU A 130 2.47 -15.70 -2.01
C GLU A 130 1.44 -14.57 -2.07
N ILE A 131 1.60 -13.60 -1.19
CA ILE A 131 0.97 -12.29 -1.31
C ILE A 131 2.06 -11.23 -1.28
N THR A 132 2.04 -10.33 -2.27
CA THR A 132 2.92 -9.17 -2.33
C THR A 132 2.10 -7.90 -2.47
N ILE A 133 2.39 -6.91 -1.63
CA ILE A 133 1.75 -5.60 -1.62
C ILE A 133 2.84 -4.55 -1.78
N ILE A 134 2.77 -3.79 -2.87
CA ILE A 134 3.67 -2.66 -3.14
C ILE A 134 2.84 -1.38 -3.01
N ASN A 135 3.23 -0.48 -2.10
CA ASN A 135 2.63 0.84 -1.95
C ASN A 135 3.65 1.93 -2.31
N LEU A 136 3.21 2.86 -3.16
CA LEU A 136 4.01 3.92 -3.74
C LEU A 136 3.26 5.24 -3.60
N LEU A 137 3.88 6.27 -3.00
CA LEU A 137 3.37 7.64 -3.02
C LEU A 137 4.33 8.52 -3.80
N GLY A 138 3.81 9.39 -4.67
CA GLY A 138 4.65 10.37 -5.34
C GLY A 138 3.91 11.21 -6.38
N ASN A 139 4.68 11.93 -7.19
CA ASN A 139 4.16 12.55 -8.41
C ASN A 139 4.19 11.51 -9.55
N ILE A 140 3.24 10.58 -9.51
CA ILE A 140 3.16 9.39 -10.37
C ILE A 140 1.77 9.20 -10.95
N SER A 141 1.68 8.67 -12.17
CA SER A 141 0.42 8.40 -12.86
C SER A 141 0.18 6.89 -13.00
N LEU A 142 -1.04 6.49 -13.34
CA LEU A 142 -1.35 5.10 -13.63
C LEU A 142 -0.49 4.54 -14.79
N GLN A 143 -0.14 5.36 -15.78
CA GLN A 143 0.70 4.95 -16.91
C GLN A 143 2.11 4.59 -16.46
N ASP A 144 2.66 5.33 -15.49
CA ASP A 144 3.95 5.03 -14.87
C ASP A 144 3.90 3.68 -14.13
N ILE A 145 2.76 3.36 -13.50
CA ILE A 145 2.54 2.10 -12.78
C ILE A 145 2.29 0.92 -13.72
N GLN A 146 1.57 1.13 -14.84
CA GLN A 146 1.30 0.09 -15.81
C GLN A 146 2.58 -0.48 -16.42
N GLY A 147 3.61 0.35 -16.62
CA GLY A 147 4.95 -0.12 -17.04
C GLY A 147 5.69 -0.97 -16.00
N ILE A 148 5.20 -1.02 -14.76
CA ILE A 148 5.76 -1.80 -13.65
C ILE A 148 4.92 -3.07 -13.41
N ALA A 149 3.59 -2.95 -13.52
CA ALA A 149 2.65 -4.04 -13.30
C ALA A 149 2.47 -4.96 -14.52
N GLY A 150 2.49 -4.40 -15.73
CA GLY A 150 2.37 -5.14 -16.99
C GLY A 150 3.73 -5.62 -17.47
N GLY A 151 4.01 -6.91 -17.31
CA GLY A 151 5.17 -7.53 -17.95
C GLY A 151 4.94 -7.74 -19.43
N LYS A 152 5.66 -6.98 -20.26
CA LYS A 152 6.53 -7.55 -21.29
C LYS A 152 7.91 -6.92 -21.16
#